data_AF-A0AAE9MUR2-F1
#
_entry.id   AF-A0AAE9MUR2-F1
#
_cell.length_a   1.000
_cell.length_b   1.000
_cell.length_c   1.000
_cell.angle_alpha   90.00
_cell.angle_beta   90.00
_cell.angle_gamma   90.00
#
_symmetry.space_group_name_H-M   'P 1'
#
loop_
_entity.id
_entity.type
_entity.pdbx_description
1 polymer ?
#
loop_
_entity_poly.entity_id
_entity_poly.type
_entity_poly.pdbx_seq_one_letter_code
_entity_poly.pdbx_strand_id
1 'polypeptide(L)'
;MNYLEFIEKAVTQDKRNVFSNYDGALDFVPNDLKAFYKKYNPSDVEINSVRFSPAEKLAAIQEEYSYLNAQFIFATCNGDPIFLHDGLVYTAPHGVNNPKWELLAKDINTYFSSLVVKSFS
;
A
#
# COMPACT_ATOMS: atom_id res chain seq x y z
N MET A 1 3.52 14.23 -1.03
CA MET A 1 3.88 13.85 -2.41
C MET A 1 2.62 13.49 -3.16
N ASN A 2 2.51 13.79 -4.46
CA ASN A 2 1.39 13.30 -5.27
C ASN A 2 1.72 11.92 -5.87
N TYR A 3 0.72 11.22 -6.43
CA TYR A 3 0.94 9.87 -6.95
C TYR A 3 1.94 9.80 -8.08
N LEU A 4 1.92 10.73 -9.03
CA LEU A 4 2.86 10.72 -10.16
C LEU A 4 4.31 10.82 -9.68
N GLU A 5 4.59 11.74 -8.76
CA GLU A 5 5.93 11.91 -8.18
C GLU A 5 6.40 10.65 -7.44
N PHE A 6 5.48 9.97 -6.74
CA PHE A 6 5.79 8.69 -6.08
C PHE A 6 6.14 7.61 -7.11
N ILE A 7 5.35 7.46 -8.19
CA ILE A 7 5.61 6.48 -9.26
C ILE A 7 6.98 6.73 -9.90
N GLU A 8 7.27 7.97 -10.28
CA GLU A 8 8.54 8.33 -10.91
C GLU A 8 9.74 7.99 -10.03
N LYS A 9 9.63 8.25 -8.72
CA LYS A 9 10.69 7.91 -7.76
C LYS A 9 10.81 6.40 -7.53
N ALA A 10 9.69 5.68 -7.39
CA ALA A 10 9.67 4.24 -7.21
C ALA A 10 10.31 3.50 -8.40
N VAL A 11 9.98 3.90 -9.63
CA VAL A 11 10.55 3.34 -10.87
C VAL A 11 12.03 3.72 -11.03
N THR A 12 12.42 4.93 -10.61
CA THR A 12 13.82 5.35 -10.61
C THR A 12 14.66 4.54 -9.63
N GLN A 13 14.11 4.21 -8.45
CA GLN A 13 14.77 3.39 -7.44
C GLN A 13 14.90 1.93 -7.89
N ASP A 14 13.85 1.36 -8.49
CA ASP A 14 13.89 0.02 -9.10
C ASP A 14 13.05 -0.02 -10.38
N LYS A 15 13.72 -0.23 -11.52
CA LYS A 15 13.09 -0.29 -12.85
C LYS A 15 12.18 -1.51 -13.03
N ARG A 16 12.24 -2.49 -12.13
CA ARG A 16 11.33 -3.64 -12.13
C ARG A 16 9.95 -3.29 -11.59
N ASN A 17 9.78 -2.14 -10.92
CA ASN A 17 8.48 -1.68 -10.48
C ASN A 17 7.58 -1.36 -11.69
N VAL A 18 6.44 -2.04 -11.76
CA VAL A 18 5.45 -1.90 -12.84
C VAL A 18 4.14 -1.35 -12.29
N PHE A 19 3.73 -0.21 -12.83
CA PHE A 19 2.42 0.39 -12.60
C PHE A 19 1.63 0.40 -13.90
N SER A 20 0.32 0.16 -13.82
CA SER A 20 -0.57 0.15 -14.98
C SER A 20 -1.91 0.84 -14.67
N ASN A 21 -2.69 1.14 -15.71
CA ASN A 21 -4.09 1.52 -15.50
C ASN A 21 -4.90 0.28 -15.12
N TYR A 22 -5.94 0.46 -14.31
CA TYR A 22 -6.89 -0.60 -13.98
C TYR A 22 -8.31 -0.21 -14.39
N ASP A 23 -8.96 -1.08 -15.17
CA ASP A 23 -10.31 -0.83 -15.71
C ASP A 23 -11.43 -1.59 -15.00
N GLY A 24 -11.10 -2.40 -14.00
CA GLY A 24 -12.10 -3.10 -13.19
C GLY A 24 -12.77 -2.22 -12.13
N ALA A 25 -13.67 -2.85 -11.38
CA ALA A 25 -14.40 -2.22 -10.29
C ALA A 25 -13.49 -1.89 -9.10
N LEU A 26 -13.68 -0.71 -8.51
CA LEU A 26 -12.92 -0.20 -7.36
C LEU A 26 -13.85 0.30 -6.26
N ASP A 27 -15.10 -0.15 -6.22
CA ASP A 27 -16.13 0.36 -5.29
C ASP A 27 -15.75 0.20 -3.82
N PHE A 28 -15.06 -0.90 -3.51
CA PHE A 28 -14.57 -1.26 -2.17
C PHE A 28 -13.25 -0.58 -1.78
N VAL A 29 -12.56 0.08 -2.71
CA VAL A 29 -11.31 0.81 -2.42
C VAL A 29 -11.66 2.16 -1.77
N PRO A 30 -10.98 2.60 -0.70
CA PRO A 30 -11.18 3.91 -0.11
C PRO A 30 -10.95 5.05 -1.11
N ASN A 31 -11.70 6.15 -0.98
CA ASN A 31 -11.63 7.28 -1.91
C ASN A 31 -10.21 7.85 -2.04
N ASP A 32 -9.43 7.84 -0.95
CA ASP A 32 -8.03 8.28 -0.95
C ASP A 32 -7.20 7.50 -1.99
N LEU A 33 -7.45 6.20 -2.13
CA LEU A 33 -6.69 5.29 -2.97
C LEU A 33 -7.36 4.97 -4.32
N LYS A 34 -8.64 5.28 -4.53
CA LYS A 34 -9.34 4.99 -5.80
C LYS A 34 -8.62 5.56 -7.02
N ALA A 35 -8.22 6.82 -6.96
CA ALA A 35 -7.52 7.47 -8.06
C ALA A 35 -6.13 6.86 -8.30
N PHE A 36 -5.46 6.42 -7.23
CA PHE A 36 -4.19 5.71 -7.32
C PHE A 36 -4.37 4.39 -8.06
N TYR A 37 -5.26 3.52 -7.60
CA TYR A 37 -5.48 2.22 -8.26
C TYR A 37 -6.04 2.35 -9.68
N LYS A 38 -6.87 3.36 -9.96
CA LYS A 38 -7.43 3.56 -11.31
C LYS A 38 -6.34 3.88 -12.34
N LYS A 39 -5.40 4.77 -12.00
CA LYS A 39 -4.40 5.32 -12.93
C LYS A 39 -3.00 4.71 -12.79
N TYR A 40 -2.69 4.19 -11.61
CA TYR A 40 -1.37 3.73 -11.20
C TYR A 40 -1.49 2.45 -10.34
N ASN A 41 -2.26 1.47 -10.80
CA ASN A 41 -2.34 0.16 -10.19
C ASN A 41 -0.93 -0.45 -10.03
N PRO A 42 -0.49 -0.81 -8.81
CA PRO A 42 0.82 -1.42 -8.59
C PRO A 42 0.81 -2.90 -9.00
N SER A 43 0.91 -3.16 -10.30
CA SER A 43 0.84 -4.52 -10.87
C SER A 43 1.95 -5.43 -10.38
N ASP A 44 3.16 -4.90 -10.23
CA ASP A 44 4.32 -5.60 -9.65
C ASP A 44 5.26 -4.56 -9.04
N VAL A 45 5.08 -4.26 -7.75
CA VAL A 45 5.80 -3.16 -7.09
C VAL A 45 6.28 -3.61 -5.71
N GLU A 46 7.59 -3.48 -5.50
CA GLU A 46 8.24 -3.72 -4.22
C GLU A 46 9.24 -2.59 -3.91
N ILE A 47 9.11 -1.96 -2.75
CA ILE A 47 9.96 -0.85 -2.31
C ILE A 47 10.37 -1.09 -0.87
N ASN A 48 11.67 -1.26 -0.60
CA ASN A 48 12.19 -1.51 0.75
C ASN A 48 11.44 -2.66 1.47
N SER A 49 11.28 -3.81 0.81
CA SER A 49 10.51 -4.97 1.27
C SER A 49 9.00 -4.77 1.42
N VAL A 50 8.47 -3.59 1.09
CA VAL A 50 7.03 -3.33 1.01
C VAL A 50 6.51 -3.74 -0.35
N ARG A 51 5.70 -4.79 -0.39
CA ARG A 51 5.04 -5.30 -1.59
C ARG A 51 3.62 -4.77 -1.68
N PHE A 52 3.34 -4.00 -2.71
CA PHE A 52 1.99 -3.48 -2.95
C PHE A 52 1.11 -4.56 -3.55
N SER A 53 -0.16 -4.60 -3.11
CA SER A 53 -1.15 -5.50 -3.70
C SER A 53 -1.76 -4.84 -4.93
N PRO A 54 -1.72 -5.51 -6.09
CA PRO A 54 -2.42 -5.04 -7.29
C PRO A 54 -3.94 -5.12 -7.08
N ALA A 55 -4.69 -4.30 -7.82
CA ALA A 55 -6.14 -4.15 -7.70
C ALA A 55 -6.89 -5.49 -7.72
N GLU A 56 -6.44 -6.39 -8.58
CA GLU A 56 -6.97 -7.74 -8.81
C GLU A 56 -6.86 -8.65 -7.58
N LYS A 57 -5.92 -8.35 -6.67
CA LYS A 57 -5.66 -9.15 -5.46
C LYS A 57 -6.19 -8.50 -4.19
N LEU A 58 -6.72 -7.28 -4.27
CA LEU A 58 -7.15 -6.54 -3.08
C LEU A 58 -8.29 -7.22 -2.32
N ALA A 59 -9.21 -7.90 -3.01
CA ALA A 59 -10.28 -8.63 -2.36
C ALA A 59 -9.73 -9.82 -1.52
N ALA A 60 -8.82 -10.59 -2.10
CA ALA A 60 -8.20 -11.74 -1.43
C ALA A 60 -7.39 -11.30 -0.21
N ILE A 61 -6.63 -10.20 -0.31
CA ILE A 61 -5.86 -9.71 0.84
C ILE A 61 -6.75 -9.11 1.95
N GLN A 62 -7.91 -8.53 1.63
CA GLN A 62 -8.85 -8.13 2.68
C GLN A 62 -9.35 -9.34 3.47
N GLU A 63 -9.64 -10.46 2.78
CA GLU A 63 -10.10 -11.69 3.40
C GLU A 63 -9.01 -12.31 4.30
N GLU A 64 -7.78 -12.38 3.81
CA GLU A 64 -6.60 -12.92 4.52
C GLU A 64 -6.38 -12.23 5.88
N TYR A 65 -6.51 -10.89 5.92
CA TYR A 65 -6.26 -10.09 7.12
C TYR A 65 -7.55 -9.57 7.79
N SER A 66 -8.69 -10.19 7.50
CA SER A 66 -10.00 -9.79 8.03
C SER A 66 -10.06 -9.75 9.56
N TYR A 67 -9.27 -10.60 10.23
CA TYR A 67 -9.16 -10.64 11.70
C TYR A 67 -8.65 -9.33 12.32
N LEU A 68 -7.99 -8.46 11.56
CA LEU A 68 -7.55 -7.16 12.06
C LEU A 68 -8.73 -6.20 12.24
N ASN A 69 -9.82 -6.35 11.48
CA ASN A 69 -10.86 -5.30 11.35
C ASN A 69 -10.27 -3.95 10.87
N ALA A 70 -9.22 -4.00 10.05
CA ALA A 70 -8.69 -2.85 9.34
C ALA A 70 -9.69 -2.38 8.25
N GLN A 71 -9.62 -1.11 7.85
CA GLN A 71 -10.53 -0.59 6.82
C GLN A 71 -10.09 -1.08 5.43
N PHE A 72 -8.79 -1.02 5.15
CA PHE A 72 -8.29 -1.41 3.83
C PHE A 72 -6.80 -1.74 3.82
N ILE A 73 -6.47 -3.01 3.58
CA ILE A 73 -5.10 -3.51 3.40
C ILE A 73 -4.68 -3.25 1.95
N PHE A 74 -3.51 -2.64 1.73
CA PHE A 74 -3.04 -2.28 0.39
C PHE A 74 -1.63 -2.76 0.07
N ALA A 75 -0.86 -3.17 1.08
CA ALA A 75 0.50 -3.69 0.92
C ALA A 75 0.84 -4.65 2.06
N THR A 76 1.97 -5.34 1.93
CA THR A 76 2.59 -6.10 3.03
C THR A 76 4.08 -5.78 3.13
N CYS A 77 4.68 -5.97 4.30
CA CYS A 77 6.13 -5.94 4.50
C CYS A 77 6.55 -7.22 5.19
N ASN A 78 7.29 -8.10 4.50
CA ASN A 78 7.67 -9.42 5.02
C ASN A 78 6.49 -10.27 5.56
N GLY A 79 5.28 -10.07 5.00
CA GLY A 79 4.06 -10.74 5.46
C GLY A 79 3.22 -9.92 6.45
N ASP A 80 3.78 -8.86 7.04
CA ASP A 80 3.01 -7.97 7.91
C ASP A 80 2.13 -7.04 7.06
N PRO A 81 0.80 -6.99 7.28
CA PRO A 81 -0.10 -6.17 6.50
C PRO A 81 0.09 -4.69 6.77
N ILE A 82 0.02 -3.90 5.70
CA ILE A 82 0.01 -2.44 5.75
C ILE A 82 -1.35 -1.96 5.26
N PHE A 83 -2.00 -1.14 6.09
CA PHE A 83 -3.39 -0.79 5.89
C PHE A 83 -3.71 0.66 6.22
N LEU A 84 -4.75 1.16 5.56
CA LEU A 84 -5.41 2.42 5.86
C LEU A 84 -6.50 2.15 6.91
N HIS A 85 -6.63 3.04 7.89
CA HIS A 85 -7.75 3.09 8.82
C HIS A 85 -7.94 4.54 9.29
N ASP A 86 -9.14 5.09 9.12
CA ASP A 86 -9.48 6.48 9.47
C ASP A 86 -8.50 7.53 8.90
N GLY A 87 -8.02 7.28 7.68
CA GLY A 87 -7.06 8.16 6.97
C GLY A 87 -5.59 8.02 7.42
N LEU A 88 -5.31 7.21 8.45
CA LEU A 88 -3.99 6.93 8.97
C LEU A 88 -3.46 5.60 8.40
N VAL A 89 -2.13 5.45 8.31
CA VAL A 89 -1.49 4.23 7.79
C VAL A 89 -0.83 3.47 8.93
N TYR A 90 -1.13 2.18 9.02
CA TYR A 90 -0.67 1.29 10.08
C TYR A 90 -0.03 0.01 9.54
N THR A 91 0.69 -0.69 10.41
CA THR A 91 1.06 -2.10 10.26
C THR A 91 0.72 -2.88 11.53
N ALA A 92 0.71 -4.20 11.44
CA ALA A 92 0.55 -5.09 12.57
C ALA A 92 1.30 -6.41 12.29
N PRO A 93 1.91 -7.06 13.29
CA PRO A 93 2.58 -8.33 13.07
C PRO A 93 1.59 -9.43 12.65
N HIS A 94 1.91 -10.16 11.59
CA HIS A 94 1.14 -11.31 11.14
C HIS A 94 1.33 -12.52 12.09
N GLY A 95 0.28 -13.35 12.21
CA GLY A 95 0.33 -14.59 12.99
C GLY A 95 0.29 -14.41 14.53
N VAL A 96 0.11 -13.19 15.02
CA VAL A 96 0.00 -12.88 16.46
C VAL A 96 -1.47 -12.73 16.86
N ASN A 97 -1.86 -13.35 17.98
CA ASN A 97 -3.18 -13.15 18.58
C ASN A 97 -3.31 -11.72 19.14
N ASN A 98 -4.35 -10.99 18.74
CA ASN A 98 -4.61 -9.60 19.13
C ASN A 98 -3.41 -8.67 18.89
N PRO A 99 -2.96 -8.52 17.63
CA PRO A 99 -1.77 -7.75 17.34
C PRO A 99 -2.02 -6.27 17.63
N LYS A 100 -1.02 -5.61 18.22
CA LYS A 100 -1.05 -4.16 18.38
C LYS A 100 -0.72 -3.50 17.04
N TRP A 101 -1.52 -2.50 16.68
CA TRP A 101 -1.27 -1.70 15.49
C TRP A 101 -0.18 -0.67 15.76
N GLU A 102 0.71 -0.52 14.80
CA GLU A 102 1.79 0.45 14.82
C GLU A 102 1.53 1.52 13.76
N LEU A 103 1.53 2.79 14.17
CA LEU A 103 1.32 3.90 13.25
C LEU A 103 2.57 4.11 12.39
N LEU A 104 2.42 3.99 11.08
CA LEU A 104 3.49 4.25 10.11
C LEU A 104 3.45 5.68 9.58
N ALA A 105 2.25 6.22 9.33
CA ALA A 105 2.10 7.58 8.83
C ALA A 105 0.74 8.17 9.16
N LYS A 106 0.70 9.50 9.23
CA LYS A 106 -0.52 10.29 9.46
C LYS A 106 -1.46 10.40 8.26
N ASP A 107 -0.99 10.00 7.07
CA ASP A 107 -1.76 9.98 5.83
C ASP A 107 -1.02 9.17 4.75
N ILE A 108 -1.72 8.80 3.68
CA ILE A 108 -1.17 7.99 2.58
C ILE A 108 -0.01 8.70 1.85
N ASN A 109 -0.09 10.02 1.71
CA ASN A 109 0.92 10.80 1.00
C ASN A 109 2.24 10.88 1.78
N THR A 110 2.15 10.98 3.11
CA THR A 110 3.27 10.94 4.05
C THR A 110 3.89 9.55 4.02
N TYR A 111 3.06 8.49 4.01
CA TYR A 111 3.54 7.13 3.87
C TYR A 111 4.31 6.92 2.56
N PHE A 112 3.73 7.24 1.40
CA PHE A 112 4.39 7.12 0.10
C PHE A 112 5.69 7.93 0.03
N SER A 113 5.71 9.13 0.63
CA SER A 113 6.92 9.93 0.72
C SER A 113 8.03 9.21 1.50
N SER A 114 7.70 8.59 2.64
CA SER A 114 8.68 7.87 3.46
C SER A 114 9.34 6.68 2.75
N LEU A 115 8.66 6.05 1.78
CA LEU A 115 9.20 4.90 1.05
C LEU A 115 10.27 5.27 0.02
N VAL A 116 10.21 6.48 -0.54
CA VAL A 116 11.04 6.90 -1.69
C VAL A 116 11.94 8.11 -1.38
N VAL A 117 12.05 8.51 -0.11
CA VAL A 117 13.04 9.51 0.32
C VAL A 117 14.40 8.83 0.44
N LYS A 118 15.39 9.36 -0.27
CA LYS A 118 16.78 8.87 -0.26
C LYS A 118 17.27 8.67 1.17
N SER A 119 17.54 7.42 1.56
CA SER A 119 18.55 7.15 2.57
C SER A 119 19.87 7.65 1.99
N PHE A 120 20.36 8.78 2.49
CA PHE A 120 21.77 9.13 2.30
C PHE A 120 22.56 8.07 3.09
N SER A 121 23.06 7.06 2.39
CA SER A 121 24.18 6.23 2.85
C SER A 121 25.49 6.94 2.55
#